data_AF-A0A7X9IJ06-F1
#
_entry.id   AF-A0A7X9IJ06-F1
#
_cell.length_a   1.000
_cell.length_b   1.000
_cell.length_c   1.000
_cell.angle_alpha   90.00
_cell.angle_beta   90.00
_cell.angle_gamma   90.00
#
_symmetry.space_group_name_H-M   'P 1'
#
loop_
_entity.id
_entity.type
_entity.pdbx_description
1 polymer ?
#
loop_
_entity_poly.entity_id
_entity_poly.type
_entity_poly.pdbx_seq_one_letter_code
_entity_poly.pdbx_strand_id
1 'polypeptide(L)'
;MSPLHCLKILSSRPTRGFPGRPGACCLCGRGWAAEIGRGPSSRPGQHRSGPGSVPIRDQEVAVLRAHPTIVVVDFGSQVTRLIARRVREAGVYAEVVSPARASSRITSPEVRGVILSGGPASVYEPGAPDVPQEVLETPLPVLGICYGMQLLVNRTGGRVEPAPEREFGRAEFFCDPHSRLFAGWPEKSVVWMSHGDYIAALPSGMRTSGHTARAPFAAVENPEQGRYAVQFHPEVRHTEHGDRLLANFSRDICGCTPDWTMAAYEREAVEEIRNQVGEDGRVVCALSGGVDSSVMALLVHRAIGHRLTAVFVDNGLLRKGEAEQVVSTFQGRYGIPVEAADARTRFLAALAGISDPEEKRRRIGQTFVDVFEDVAGRIGADWLAQGTIYPDRIESSAISGPSATIKTHHNVGGLPETMQLKLIEPLAWLFKDEVRDLGRRLGLDPAFVQRHPFPGPGLAVRIIGEVTPERLDLLREADAIFREELESSGWMEQTSQAFAVLLPVKTVGVMGDGRTYEQVIALRSVNTEDFMTADWSRLPHDLLAQVAGRIVGEVRGINRVVFDITSKPPATIEWE
;
A
#
# COMPACT_ATOMS: atom_id res chain seq x y z
N MET A 1 3.85 7.33 -6.29
CA MET A 1 3.19 6.26 -7.07
C MET A 1 4.09 5.98 -8.27
N SER A 2 4.62 4.77 -8.42
CA SER A 2 5.52 4.42 -9.55
C SER A 2 4.83 4.60 -10.92
N PRO A 3 5.55 4.74 -12.05
CA PRO A 3 5.05 4.68 -13.43
C PRO A 3 4.26 3.40 -13.73
N LEU A 4 4.45 2.35 -12.94
CA LEU A 4 3.57 1.17 -12.94
C LEU A 4 2.16 1.44 -12.40
N HIS A 5 1.87 2.58 -11.75
CA HIS A 5 0.50 3.05 -11.55
C HIS A 5 -0.20 3.41 -12.85
N CYS A 6 0.54 3.67 -13.94
CA CYS A 6 -0.03 4.03 -15.22
C CYS A 6 -0.65 2.81 -15.93
N LEU A 7 -0.21 1.58 -15.62
CA LEU A 7 -0.90 0.33 -16.00
C LEU A 7 -2.33 0.21 -15.45
N LYS A 8 -2.73 1.03 -14.46
CA LYS A 8 -4.04 0.91 -13.78
C LYS A 8 -5.24 1.47 -14.57
N ILE A 9 -5.04 2.29 -15.61
CA ILE A 9 -6.12 3.17 -16.12
C ILE A 9 -6.86 2.63 -17.37
N LEU A 10 -6.53 1.45 -17.90
CA LEU A 10 -6.92 1.06 -19.27
C LEU A 10 -8.26 0.35 -19.52
N SER A 11 -9.20 0.23 -18.57
CA SER A 11 -10.40 -0.61 -18.82
C SER A 11 -11.77 -0.01 -18.45
N SER A 12 -12.03 1.27 -18.76
CA SER A 12 -13.40 1.81 -18.76
C SER A 12 -13.89 2.06 -20.20
N ARG A 13 -14.51 1.04 -20.83
CA ARG A 13 -15.42 1.28 -21.96
C ARG A 13 -16.83 1.51 -21.41
N PRO A 14 -17.55 2.55 -21.86
CA PRO A 14 -18.93 2.79 -21.43
C PRO A 14 -19.87 1.78 -22.09
N THR A 15 -20.55 0.97 -21.28
CA THR A 15 -21.73 0.21 -21.73
C THR A 15 -22.87 1.21 -21.97
N ARG A 16 -23.20 1.45 -23.25
CA ARG A 16 -24.41 2.18 -23.63
C ARG A 16 -25.63 1.37 -23.21
N GLY A 17 -26.36 1.87 -22.21
CA GLY A 17 -27.70 1.41 -21.87
C GLY A 17 -28.70 1.82 -22.96
N PHE A 18 -29.47 0.85 -23.45
CA PHE A 18 -30.74 1.10 -24.16
C PHE A 18 -31.90 0.77 -23.20
N PRO A 19 -32.94 1.63 -23.11
CA PRO A 19 -34.10 1.35 -22.27
C PRO A 19 -35.08 0.42 -23.01
N GLY A 20 -35.67 -0.52 -22.28
CA GLY A 20 -36.61 -1.51 -22.82
C GLY A 20 -38.06 -1.05 -22.89
N ARG A 21 -38.89 -1.87 -23.56
CA ARG A 21 -40.27 -2.31 -23.22
C ARG A 21 -40.96 -2.98 -24.46
N PRO A 22 -42.13 -3.65 -24.34
CA PRO A 22 -42.24 -5.12 -24.23
C PRO A 22 -43.14 -5.74 -25.33
N GLY A 23 -43.27 -7.08 -25.39
CA GLY A 23 -44.38 -7.69 -26.15
C GLY A 23 -44.24 -9.15 -26.55
N ALA A 24 -44.87 -10.01 -25.74
CA ALA A 24 -45.73 -11.15 -26.09
C ALA A 24 -45.27 -12.30 -27.03
N CYS A 25 -45.56 -13.51 -26.51
CA CYS A 25 -45.99 -14.75 -27.19
C CYS A 25 -44.96 -15.50 -28.04
N CYS A 26 -44.96 -16.82 -28.19
CA CYS A 26 -45.65 -17.97 -27.56
C CYS A 26 -44.96 -19.22 -28.15
N LEU A 27 -45.25 -20.39 -27.57
CA LEU A 27 -45.19 -21.76 -28.13
C LEU A 27 -44.03 -22.69 -27.68
N CYS A 28 -44.43 -23.59 -26.75
CA CYS A 28 -44.27 -25.07 -26.71
C CYS A 28 -43.04 -25.74 -27.34
N GLY A 29 -42.48 -26.83 -26.81
CA GLY A 29 -43.00 -27.85 -25.91
C GLY A 29 -42.01 -29.03 -25.86
N ARG A 30 -42.16 -29.86 -24.83
CA ARG A 30 -41.24 -30.93 -24.37
C ARG A 30 -41.17 -32.15 -25.31
N GLY A 31 -40.07 -32.92 -25.23
CA GLY A 31 -40.16 -34.39 -25.15
C GLY A 31 -39.16 -35.27 -25.95
N TRP A 32 -38.27 -35.95 -25.21
CA TRP A 32 -37.94 -37.41 -25.26
C TRP A 32 -36.79 -38.03 -26.09
N ALA A 33 -36.21 -39.07 -25.44
CA ALA A 33 -35.37 -40.22 -25.87
C ALA A 33 -33.84 -40.00 -26.06
N ALA A 34 -32.96 -40.58 -25.21
CA ALA A 34 -32.39 -41.96 -25.20
C ALA A 34 -31.36 -42.16 -26.34
N GLU A 35 -30.18 -42.79 -26.24
CA GLU A 35 -29.78 -44.01 -25.53
C GLU A 35 -28.24 -44.22 -25.59
N ILE A 36 -27.73 -45.22 -24.89
CA ILE A 36 -26.34 -45.53 -24.53
C ILE A 36 -25.66 -46.44 -25.57
N GLY A 37 -24.36 -46.26 -25.84
CA GLY A 37 -23.51 -47.19 -26.60
C GLY A 37 -22.06 -47.29 -26.06
N ARG A 38 -21.56 -48.51 -25.88
CA ARG A 38 -20.33 -48.89 -25.14
C ARG A 38 -19.08 -49.09 -26.02
N GLY A 39 -17.89 -48.76 -25.45
CA GLY A 39 -16.65 -49.58 -25.48
C GLY A 39 -15.49 -49.12 -26.39
N PRO A 40 -14.24 -49.63 -26.23
CA PRO A 40 -13.55 -50.06 -25.01
C PRO A 40 -12.12 -49.47 -24.83
N SER A 41 -11.56 -49.78 -23.66
CA SER A 41 -10.24 -49.50 -23.07
C SER A 41 -8.97 -49.62 -23.94
N SER A 42 -8.04 -48.68 -23.74
CA SER A 42 -6.60 -48.87 -23.92
C SER A 42 -5.82 -48.34 -22.69
N ARG A 43 -4.80 -49.10 -22.25
CA ARG A 43 -3.96 -48.84 -21.07
C ARG A 43 -3.04 -47.63 -21.29
N PRO A 44 -2.77 -46.78 -20.28
CA PRO A 44 -1.83 -45.68 -20.43
C PRO A 44 -0.38 -46.17 -20.24
N GLY A 45 0.48 -45.81 -21.20
CA GLY A 45 1.92 -45.99 -21.13
C GLY A 45 2.56 -45.06 -20.11
N GLN A 46 3.59 -45.58 -19.44
CA GLN A 46 4.43 -44.89 -18.48
C GLN A 46 5.16 -43.71 -19.14
N HIS A 47 4.81 -42.47 -18.76
CA HIS A 47 5.67 -41.32 -18.96
C HIS A 47 6.55 -41.13 -17.73
N ARG A 48 7.88 -41.22 -17.96
CA ARG A 48 8.92 -40.87 -17.00
C ARG A 48 8.79 -39.39 -16.64
N SER A 49 8.58 -39.12 -15.35
CA SER A 49 8.65 -37.78 -14.76
C SER A 49 10.10 -37.28 -14.77
N GLY A 50 10.36 -36.22 -15.54
CA GLY A 50 11.50 -35.33 -15.30
C GLY A 50 11.32 -34.54 -14.00
N PRO A 51 12.35 -33.83 -13.50
CA PRO A 51 12.26 -33.13 -12.23
C PRO A 51 11.17 -32.05 -12.33
N GLY A 52 10.10 -32.23 -11.56
CA GLY A 52 8.94 -31.35 -11.58
C GLY A 52 9.31 -29.97 -11.07
N SER A 53 8.99 -28.95 -11.85
CA SER A 53 8.96 -27.56 -11.40
C SER A 53 7.93 -27.44 -10.28
N VAL A 54 8.39 -27.10 -9.08
CA VAL A 54 7.55 -26.73 -7.94
C VAL A 54 6.69 -25.52 -8.35
N PRO A 55 5.36 -25.55 -8.14
CA PRO A 55 4.51 -24.43 -8.51
C PRO A 55 4.91 -23.16 -7.73
N ILE A 56 4.93 -22.03 -8.44
CA ILE A 56 5.43 -20.70 -8.01
C ILE A 56 4.85 -20.26 -6.63
N ARG A 57 3.64 -20.72 -6.27
CA ARG A 57 3.02 -20.45 -4.96
C ARG A 57 3.77 -21.04 -3.77
N ASP A 58 4.52 -22.12 -3.92
CA ASP A 58 5.26 -22.73 -2.81
C ASP A 58 6.61 -22.04 -2.54
N GLN A 59 7.16 -21.31 -3.51
CA GLN A 59 8.41 -20.55 -3.37
C GLN A 59 8.21 -19.21 -2.65
N GLU A 60 7.09 -18.50 -2.90
CA GLU A 60 6.74 -17.24 -2.19
C GLU A 60 6.67 -17.37 -0.66
N VAL A 61 6.54 -18.60 -0.14
CA VAL A 61 6.32 -18.92 1.27
C VAL A 61 7.64 -19.25 2.00
N ALA A 62 8.75 -19.45 1.29
CA ALA A 62 10.02 -19.88 1.89
C ALA A 62 10.62 -18.82 2.83
N VAL A 63 10.61 -17.55 2.42
CA VAL A 63 11.09 -16.42 3.25
C VAL A 63 10.25 -16.29 4.54
N LEU A 64 8.92 -16.47 4.44
CA LEU A 64 8.03 -16.32 5.61
C LEU A 64 8.10 -17.49 6.59
N ARG A 65 8.36 -18.71 6.11
CA ARG A 65 8.41 -19.93 6.94
C ARG A 65 9.57 -19.95 7.93
N ALA A 66 10.56 -19.06 7.78
CA ALA A 66 11.69 -18.96 8.69
C ALA A 66 11.37 -18.16 9.97
N HIS A 67 10.30 -17.36 9.97
CA HIS A 67 10.03 -16.41 11.05
C HIS A 67 8.83 -16.80 11.93
N PRO A 68 8.96 -16.71 13.27
CA PRO A 68 7.81 -16.70 14.17
C PRO A 68 6.77 -15.68 13.71
N THR A 69 5.56 -16.15 13.41
CA THR A 69 4.53 -15.36 12.75
C THR A 69 3.35 -15.09 13.67
N ILE A 70 2.88 -13.84 13.68
CA ILE A 70 1.57 -13.46 14.22
C ILE A 70 0.57 -13.29 13.08
N VAL A 71 -0.56 -13.98 13.17
CA VAL A 71 -1.65 -13.86 12.20
C VAL A 71 -2.65 -12.81 12.67
N VAL A 72 -2.88 -11.78 11.88
CA VAL A 72 -3.88 -10.73 12.14
C VAL A 72 -5.12 -11.01 11.30
N VAL A 73 -6.23 -11.39 11.93
CA VAL A 73 -7.51 -11.64 11.25
C VAL A 73 -8.26 -10.33 11.09
N ASP A 74 -8.52 -9.93 9.84
CA ASP A 74 -9.15 -8.67 9.49
C ASP A 74 -10.69 -8.77 9.41
N PHE A 75 -11.37 -8.13 10.35
CA PHE A 75 -12.83 -8.00 10.38
C PHE A 75 -13.34 -6.69 9.74
N GLY A 76 -12.49 -5.98 8.99
CA GLY A 76 -12.87 -4.79 8.20
C GLY A 76 -12.60 -3.46 8.88
N SER A 77 -11.73 -3.42 9.89
CA SER A 77 -11.28 -2.16 10.48
C SER A 77 -10.36 -1.39 9.52
N GLN A 78 -10.54 -0.08 9.45
CA GLN A 78 -9.69 0.82 8.67
C GLN A 78 -8.23 0.80 9.16
N VAL A 79 -8.00 0.43 10.42
CA VAL A 79 -6.68 0.44 11.06
C VAL A 79 -6.06 -0.96 11.22
N THR A 80 -6.65 -2.03 10.67
CA THR A 80 -6.10 -3.40 10.80
C THR A 80 -4.64 -3.50 10.34
N ARG A 81 -4.28 -2.78 9.27
CA ARG A 81 -2.90 -2.75 8.74
C ARG A 81 -1.90 -2.19 9.75
N LEU A 82 -2.34 -1.28 10.63
CA LEU A 82 -1.49 -0.73 11.69
C LEU A 82 -1.14 -1.79 12.73
N ILE A 83 -2.03 -2.74 13.03
CA ILE A 83 -1.72 -3.84 13.96
C ILE A 83 -0.52 -4.63 13.45
N ALA A 84 -0.57 -5.12 12.21
CA ALA A 84 0.53 -5.88 11.60
C ALA A 84 1.82 -5.05 11.56
N ARG A 85 1.71 -3.75 11.21
CA ARG A 85 2.86 -2.83 11.22
C ARG A 85 3.49 -2.71 12.61
N ARG A 86 2.71 -2.48 13.67
CA ARG A 86 3.22 -2.35 15.06
C ARG A 86 3.87 -3.62 15.57
N VAL A 87 3.33 -4.79 15.22
CA VAL A 87 3.97 -6.08 15.56
C VAL A 87 5.33 -6.23 14.88
N ARG A 88 5.46 -5.78 13.62
CA ARG A 88 6.74 -5.78 12.89
C ARG A 88 7.73 -4.73 13.37
N GLU A 89 7.26 -3.57 13.83
CA GLU A 89 8.09 -2.59 14.57
C GLU A 89 8.66 -3.23 15.86
N ALA A 90 7.92 -4.16 16.47
CA ALA A 90 8.40 -5.02 17.55
C ALA A 90 9.27 -6.20 17.04
N GLY A 91 9.77 -6.18 15.80
CA GLY A 91 10.71 -7.17 15.27
C GLY A 91 10.13 -8.58 15.09
N VAL A 92 8.81 -8.72 15.09
CA VAL A 92 8.12 -10.01 14.87
C VAL A 92 7.35 -9.94 13.56
N TYR A 93 7.46 -10.97 12.72
CA TYR A 93 6.70 -10.98 11.47
C TYR A 93 5.20 -11.08 11.74
N ALA A 94 4.41 -10.29 11.02
CA ALA A 94 2.96 -10.33 11.09
C ALA A 94 2.31 -10.30 9.72
N GLU A 95 1.25 -11.08 9.55
CA GLU A 95 0.49 -11.20 8.30
C GLU A 95 -1.00 -10.96 8.54
N VAL A 96 -1.60 -10.09 7.73
CA VAL A 96 -3.04 -9.84 7.70
C VAL A 96 -3.74 -10.87 6.80
N VAL A 97 -4.76 -11.54 7.32
CA VAL A 97 -5.57 -12.52 6.60
C VAL A 97 -7.06 -12.24 6.78
N SER A 98 -7.88 -12.70 5.82
CA SER A 98 -9.33 -12.69 6.00
C SER A 98 -9.79 -13.79 6.97
N PRO A 99 -10.98 -13.67 7.58
CA PRO A 99 -11.52 -14.71 8.46
C PRO A 99 -11.59 -16.07 7.77
N ALA A 100 -11.96 -16.11 6.48
CA ALA A 100 -12.02 -17.34 5.69
C ALA A 100 -10.66 -18.05 5.51
N ARG A 101 -9.55 -17.31 5.59
CA ARG A 101 -8.19 -17.88 5.48
C ARG A 101 -7.55 -18.16 6.83
N ALA A 102 -8.13 -17.69 7.93
CA ALA A 102 -7.52 -17.81 9.25
C ALA A 102 -7.36 -19.28 9.66
N SER A 103 -8.38 -20.12 9.50
CA SER A 103 -8.33 -21.53 9.92
C SER A 103 -7.20 -22.33 9.26
N SER A 104 -6.94 -22.12 7.97
CA SER A 104 -5.83 -22.79 7.29
C SER A 104 -4.47 -22.17 7.61
N ARG A 105 -4.42 -20.87 7.89
CA ARG A 105 -3.16 -20.19 8.19
C ARG A 105 -2.62 -20.55 9.57
N ILE A 106 -3.48 -20.59 10.59
CA ILE A 106 -3.06 -20.81 11.99
C ILE A 106 -2.46 -22.19 12.26
N THR A 107 -2.65 -23.15 11.35
CA THR A 107 -2.08 -24.50 11.46
C THR A 107 -0.63 -24.59 10.95
N SER A 108 -0.12 -23.51 10.36
CA SER A 108 1.26 -23.47 9.87
C SER A 108 2.24 -23.46 11.06
N PRO A 109 3.33 -24.24 11.00
CA PRO A 109 4.20 -24.48 12.15
C PRO A 109 4.90 -23.23 12.69
N GLU A 110 5.10 -22.22 11.86
CA GLU A 110 5.72 -20.95 12.22
C GLU A 110 4.77 -19.98 12.96
N VAL A 111 3.46 -20.24 12.96
CA VAL A 111 2.48 -19.36 13.61
C VAL A 111 2.51 -19.55 15.12
N ARG A 112 2.63 -18.43 15.83
CA ARG A 112 2.81 -18.42 17.30
C ARG A 112 1.69 -17.72 18.04
N GLY A 113 0.85 -16.95 17.36
CA GLY A 113 -0.26 -16.25 17.98
C GLY A 113 -1.19 -15.62 16.95
N VAL A 114 -2.39 -15.26 17.40
CA VAL A 114 -3.45 -14.68 16.56
C VAL A 114 -3.94 -13.37 17.17
N ILE A 115 -4.12 -12.34 16.33
CA ILE A 115 -4.78 -11.09 16.71
C ILE A 115 -6.08 -10.98 15.92
N LEU A 116 -7.20 -10.81 16.62
CA LEU A 116 -8.52 -10.53 16.04
C LEU A 116 -8.70 -9.01 15.98
N SER A 117 -8.76 -8.43 14.78
CA SER A 117 -8.85 -6.98 14.63
C SER A 117 -10.20 -6.41 15.10
N GLY A 118 -10.27 -5.08 15.15
CA GLY A 118 -11.56 -4.39 15.20
C GLY A 118 -12.35 -4.56 13.88
N GLY A 119 -13.56 -4.01 13.86
CA GLY A 119 -14.45 -3.99 12.71
C GLY A 119 -15.63 -3.05 12.97
N PRO A 120 -16.33 -2.58 11.93
CA PRO A 120 -17.45 -1.65 12.07
C PRO A 120 -18.77 -2.34 12.45
N ALA A 121 -18.84 -3.67 12.33
CA ALA A 121 -20.07 -4.45 12.56
C ALA A 121 -20.36 -4.64 14.05
N SER A 122 -21.62 -4.94 14.37
CA SER A 122 -22.01 -5.49 15.68
C SER A 122 -22.03 -7.02 15.63
N VAL A 123 -21.67 -7.69 16.72
CA VAL A 123 -21.54 -9.18 16.77
C VAL A 123 -22.87 -9.92 16.54
N TYR A 124 -24.00 -9.22 16.66
CA TYR A 124 -25.34 -9.77 16.43
C TYR A 124 -25.93 -9.35 15.08
N GLU A 125 -25.23 -8.50 14.32
CA GLU A 125 -25.72 -8.01 13.04
C GLU A 125 -25.75 -9.16 12.00
N PRO A 126 -26.87 -9.34 11.26
CA PRO A 126 -26.94 -10.37 10.22
C PRO A 126 -25.86 -10.20 9.16
N GLY A 127 -25.05 -11.24 8.94
CA GLY A 127 -23.96 -11.22 7.97
C GLY A 127 -22.68 -10.53 8.47
N ALA A 128 -22.61 -10.17 9.76
CA ALA A 128 -21.38 -9.69 10.37
C ALA A 128 -20.25 -10.74 10.25
N PRO A 129 -19.01 -10.32 9.95
CA PRO A 129 -17.86 -11.22 9.94
C PRO A 129 -17.69 -11.94 11.29
N ASP A 130 -17.49 -13.26 11.26
CA ASP A 130 -17.33 -14.08 12.46
C ASP A 130 -15.95 -14.71 12.54
N VAL A 131 -15.51 -15.04 13.76
CA VAL A 131 -14.25 -15.74 14.01
C VAL A 131 -14.43 -17.24 13.75
N PRO A 132 -13.55 -17.88 12.96
CA PRO A 132 -13.63 -19.32 12.76
C PRO A 132 -13.46 -20.09 14.06
N GLN A 133 -14.18 -21.21 14.19
CA GLN A 133 -14.14 -22.03 15.40
C GLN A 133 -12.72 -22.54 15.70
N GLU A 134 -11.93 -22.86 14.67
CA GLU A 134 -10.56 -23.33 14.84
C GLU A 134 -9.65 -22.27 15.49
N VAL A 135 -9.93 -20.98 15.25
CA VAL A 135 -9.20 -19.87 15.89
C VAL A 135 -9.58 -19.75 17.37
N LEU A 136 -10.81 -20.10 17.75
CA LEU A 136 -11.24 -20.09 19.15
C LEU A 136 -10.70 -21.30 19.94
N GLU A 137 -10.52 -22.43 19.28
CA GLU A 137 -10.07 -23.69 19.88
C GLU A 137 -8.55 -23.89 19.85
N THR A 138 -7.83 -23.07 19.10
CA THR A 138 -6.37 -23.17 18.96
C THR A 138 -5.64 -23.07 20.30
N PRO A 139 -4.58 -23.86 20.54
CA PRO A 139 -3.74 -23.69 21.73
C PRO A 139 -2.87 -22.41 21.68
N LEU A 140 -2.80 -21.74 20.52
CA LEU A 140 -2.04 -20.50 20.36
C LEU A 140 -2.68 -19.36 21.17
N PRO A 141 -1.89 -18.40 21.70
CA PRO A 141 -2.43 -17.19 22.28
C PRO A 141 -3.25 -16.37 21.29
N VAL A 142 -4.35 -15.79 21.77
CA VAL A 142 -5.26 -14.96 20.98
C VAL A 142 -5.46 -13.61 21.66
N LEU A 143 -5.29 -12.52 20.92
CA LEU A 143 -5.60 -11.15 21.34
C LEU A 143 -6.79 -10.61 20.54
N GLY A 144 -7.89 -10.28 21.22
CA GLY A 144 -9.03 -9.57 20.61
C GLY A 144 -8.93 -8.05 20.77
N ILE A 145 -9.11 -7.29 19.69
CA ILE A 145 -9.13 -5.82 19.70
C ILE A 145 -10.52 -5.34 19.27
N CYS A 146 -11.18 -4.56 20.13
CA CYS A 146 -12.51 -3.99 19.90
C CYS A 146 -13.54 -5.04 19.45
N TYR A 147 -13.95 -5.07 18.17
CA TYR A 147 -14.83 -6.11 17.63
C TYR A 147 -14.27 -7.53 17.84
N GLY A 148 -12.96 -7.72 17.69
CA GLY A 148 -12.31 -9.00 17.98
C GLY A 148 -12.41 -9.41 19.44
N MET A 149 -12.41 -8.44 20.38
CA MET A 149 -12.70 -8.71 21.79
C MET A 149 -14.16 -9.14 21.99
N GLN A 150 -15.10 -8.45 21.33
CA GLN A 150 -16.52 -8.78 21.43
C GLN A 150 -16.82 -10.18 20.89
N LEU A 151 -16.24 -10.54 19.74
CA LEU A 151 -16.33 -11.89 19.18
C LEU A 151 -15.74 -12.93 20.14
N LEU A 152 -14.52 -12.71 20.64
CA LEU A 152 -13.85 -13.63 21.55
C LEU A 152 -14.69 -13.88 22.81
N VAL A 153 -15.19 -12.82 23.44
CA VAL A 153 -16.01 -12.90 24.65
C VAL A 153 -17.36 -13.56 24.36
N ASN A 154 -18.06 -13.14 23.31
CA ASN A 154 -19.38 -13.65 22.99
C ASN A 154 -19.35 -15.15 22.64
N ARG A 155 -18.38 -15.56 21.81
CA ARG A 155 -18.28 -16.96 21.34
C ARG A 155 -17.74 -17.91 22.42
N THR A 156 -17.18 -17.39 23.51
CA THR A 156 -16.74 -18.19 24.67
C THR A 156 -17.75 -18.17 25.83
N GLY A 157 -18.97 -17.66 25.62
CA GLY A 157 -20.08 -17.72 26.58
C GLY A 157 -20.33 -16.45 27.38
N GLY A 158 -19.64 -15.35 27.06
CA GLY A 158 -19.93 -14.02 27.60
C GLY A 158 -21.12 -13.34 26.90
N ARG A 159 -21.49 -12.15 27.39
CA ARG A 159 -22.59 -11.36 26.83
C ARG A 159 -22.08 -9.99 26.36
N VAL A 160 -22.48 -9.61 25.16
CA VAL A 160 -22.23 -8.29 24.55
C VAL A 160 -23.58 -7.59 24.47
N GLU A 161 -23.62 -6.30 24.73
CA GLU A 161 -24.84 -5.49 24.63
C GLU A 161 -24.52 -4.17 23.94
N PRO A 162 -25.48 -3.56 23.22
CA PRO A 162 -25.34 -2.20 22.73
C PRO A 162 -25.08 -1.23 23.89
N ALA A 163 -24.08 -0.36 23.75
CA ALA A 163 -23.80 0.63 24.78
C ALA A 163 -24.91 1.71 24.81
N PRO A 164 -25.37 2.15 25.99
CA PRO A 164 -26.37 3.23 26.11
C PRO A 164 -25.89 4.54 25.48
N GLU A 165 -24.59 4.80 25.57
CA GLU A 165 -23.89 5.90 24.92
C GLU A 165 -22.64 5.35 24.23
N ARG A 166 -22.36 5.79 23.01
CA ARG A 166 -21.16 5.35 22.28
C ARG A 166 -19.93 6.09 22.82
N GLU A 167 -18.87 5.36 23.15
CA GLU A 167 -17.59 5.94 23.58
C GLU A 167 -16.62 5.92 22.40
N PHE A 168 -16.41 7.10 21.82
CA PHE A 168 -15.45 7.33 20.75
C PHE A 168 -14.42 8.37 21.20
N GLY A 169 -13.15 8.01 21.13
CA GLY A 169 -12.04 8.93 21.40
C GLY A 169 -11.21 8.55 22.62
N ARG A 170 -10.52 9.56 23.18
CA ARG A 170 -9.61 9.39 24.31
C ARG A 170 -10.38 9.07 25.60
N ALA A 171 -9.92 8.07 26.33
CA ALA A 171 -10.41 7.73 27.66
C ALA A 171 -9.24 7.48 28.63
N GLU A 172 -9.45 7.81 29.91
CA GLU A 172 -8.57 7.37 30.98
C GLU A 172 -8.80 5.89 31.25
N PHE A 173 -7.70 5.13 31.25
CA PHE A 173 -7.69 3.69 31.43
C PHE A 173 -6.84 3.30 32.62
N PHE A 174 -7.37 2.38 33.41
CA PHE A 174 -6.70 1.82 34.58
C PHE A 174 -6.43 0.34 34.32
N CYS A 175 -5.16 -0.05 34.26
CA CYS A 175 -4.76 -1.44 34.00
C CYS A 175 -4.38 -2.17 35.29
N ASP A 176 -4.56 -3.50 35.29
CA ASP A 176 -4.02 -4.37 36.33
C ASP A 176 -2.49 -4.50 36.16
N PRO A 177 -1.67 -4.05 37.14
CA PRO A 177 -0.22 -4.14 37.06
C PRO A 177 0.31 -5.59 37.04
N HIS A 178 -0.50 -6.58 37.38
CA HIS A 178 -0.14 -8.00 37.34
C HIS A 178 -0.45 -8.67 36.00
N SER A 179 -1.12 -7.99 35.07
CA SER A 179 -1.37 -8.53 33.73
C SER A 179 -0.08 -8.59 32.92
N ARG A 180 0.18 -9.74 32.30
CA ARG A 180 1.30 -9.91 31.36
C ARG A 180 1.16 -9.01 30.13
N LEU A 181 -0.07 -8.73 29.71
CA LEU A 181 -0.34 -7.89 28.54
C LEU A 181 0.08 -6.43 28.80
N PHE A 182 -0.13 -5.95 30.03
CA PHE A 182 0.18 -4.59 30.47
C PHE A 182 1.54 -4.47 31.17
N ALA A 183 2.43 -5.45 31.01
CA ALA A 183 3.75 -5.42 31.64
C ALA A 183 4.51 -4.12 31.30
N GLY A 184 4.78 -3.31 32.33
CA GLY A 184 5.47 -2.03 32.27
C GLY A 184 4.63 -0.86 31.72
N TRP A 185 3.31 -0.98 31.72
CA TRP A 185 2.42 0.18 31.68
C TRP A 185 2.35 0.85 33.05
N PRO A 186 2.14 2.19 33.12
CA PRO A 186 1.68 2.83 34.33
C PRO A 186 0.27 2.34 34.67
N GLU A 187 -0.09 2.32 35.97
CA GLU A 187 -1.43 1.91 36.43
C GLU A 187 -2.54 2.72 35.75
N LYS A 188 -2.26 3.99 35.46
CA LYS A 188 -3.14 4.92 34.76
C LYS A 188 -2.51 5.34 33.43
N SER A 189 -3.25 5.21 32.34
CA SER A 189 -2.83 5.52 30.97
C SER A 189 -3.97 6.17 30.17
N VAL A 190 -3.68 6.66 28.96
CA VAL A 190 -4.69 7.14 28.00
C VAL A 190 -4.82 6.16 26.84
N VAL A 191 -6.05 5.76 26.53
CA VAL A 191 -6.36 4.83 25.42
C VAL A 191 -7.35 5.43 24.43
N TRP A 192 -7.38 4.90 23.21
CA TRP A 192 -8.34 5.28 22.17
C TRP A 192 -9.49 4.26 22.07
N MET A 193 -10.63 4.62 22.66
CA MET A 193 -11.86 3.83 22.61
C MET A 193 -12.58 4.09 21.29
N SER A 194 -13.16 3.04 20.70
CA SER A 194 -13.99 3.17 19.50
C SER A 194 -15.01 2.05 19.42
N HIS A 195 -16.06 2.09 20.25
CA HIS A 195 -17.05 1.02 20.29
C HIS A 195 -18.49 1.53 20.43
N GLY A 196 -19.40 0.84 19.74
CA GLY A 196 -20.86 1.00 19.89
C GLY A 196 -21.48 -0.01 20.86
N ASP A 197 -20.80 -1.14 21.08
CA ASP A 197 -21.22 -2.22 21.96
C ASP A 197 -20.22 -2.38 23.11
N TYR A 198 -20.65 -2.94 24.23
CA TYR A 198 -19.81 -3.20 25.40
C TYR A 198 -19.98 -4.63 25.91
N ILE A 199 -19.00 -5.12 26.67
CA ILE A 199 -19.11 -6.41 27.35
C ILE A 199 -19.99 -6.25 28.58
N ALA A 200 -21.11 -6.97 28.65
CA ALA A 200 -22.04 -6.94 29.78
C ALA A 200 -21.75 -8.05 30.81
N ALA A 201 -21.23 -9.19 30.36
CA ALA A 201 -20.83 -10.29 31.22
C ALA A 201 -19.64 -11.06 30.64
N LEU A 202 -18.67 -11.40 31.50
CA LEU A 202 -17.52 -12.21 31.12
C LEU A 202 -17.89 -13.71 31.06
N PRO A 203 -17.27 -14.48 30.14
CA PRO A 203 -17.34 -15.93 30.17
C PRO A 203 -16.60 -16.48 31.39
N SER A 204 -16.91 -17.73 31.76
CA SER A 204 -16.21 -18.42 32.84
C SER A 204 -14.70 -18.49 32.58
N GLY A 205 -13.89 -18.21 33.60
CA GLY A 205 -12.43 -18.25 33.52
C GLY A 205 -11.75 -16.99 32.99
N MET A 206 -12.48 -16.02 32.43
CA MET A 206 -11.93 -14.70 32.14
C MET A 206 -12.04 -13.77 33.35
N ARG A 207 -11.01 -12.95 33.56
CA ARG A 207 -10.99 -11.86 34.54
C ARG A 207 -10.79 -10.52 33.86
N THR A 208 -11.21 -9.44 34.52
CA THR A 208 -10.87 -8.08 34.10
C THR A 208 -9.38 -7.82 34.35
N SER A 209 -8.70 -7.21 33.39
CA SER A 209 -7.31 -6.73 33.49
C SER A 209 -7.20 -5.23 33.21
N GLY A 210 -8.32 -4.55 33.05
CA GLY A 210 -8.35 -3.09 32.98
C GLY A 210 -9.74 -2.54 32.70
N HIS A 211 -9.95 -1.28 33.08
CA HIS A 211 -11.25 -0.62 32.99
C HIS A 211 -11.11 0.87 32.66
N THR A 212 -12.20 1.45 32.15
CA THR A 212 -12.42 2.90 32.12
C THR A 212 -13.59 3.24 33.04
N ALA A 213 -13.91 4.52 33.20
CA ALA A 213 -15.10 4.95 33.94
C ALA A 213 -16.43 4.42 33.34
N ARG A 214 -16.44 4.09 32.04
CA ARG A 214 -17.65 3.69 31.29
C ARG A 214 -17.61 2.23 30.83
N ALA A 215 -16.44 1.61 30.78
CA ALA A 215 -16.25 0.22 30.37
C ALA A 215 -15.53 -0.57 31.51
N PRO A 216 -16.28 -1.27 32.38
CA PRO A 216 -15.69 -2.04 33.49
C PRO A 216 -14.84 -3.24 33.02
N PHE A 217 -15.06 -3.69 31.79
CA PHE A 217 -14.31 -4.74 31.13
C PHE A 217 -13.59 -4.20 29.90
N ALA A 218 -12.89 -3.07 30.04
CA ALA A 218 -12.15 -2.46 28.93
C ALA A 218 -10.93 -3.30 28.50
N ALA A 219 -10.41 -4.14 29.40
CA ALA A 219 -9.47 -5.20 29.08
C ALA A 219 -9.78 -6.45 29.91
N VAL A 220 -9.65 -7.62 29.29
CA VAL A 220 -9.95 -8.92 29.91
C VAL A 220 -8.92 -9.96 29.50
N GLU A 221 -8.71 -10.96 30.35
CA GLU A 221 -7.76 -12.03 30.08
C GLU A 221 -8.16 -13.36 30.72
N ASN A 222 -7.73 -14.44 30.08
CA ASN A 222 -7.57 -15.77 30.66
C ASN A 222 -6.13 -16.23 30.32
N PRO A 223 -5.16 -15.97 31.22
CA PRO A 223 -3.76 -16.29 30.97
C PRO A 223 -3.49 -17.79 30.81
N GLU A 224 -4.28 -18.66 31.46
CA GLU A 224 -4.14 -20.12 31.39
C GLU A 224 -4.46 -20.64 29.97
N GLN A 225 -5.46 -20.04 29.31
CA GLN A 225 -5.83 -20.34 27.93
C GLN A 225 -5.17 -19.42 26.90
N GLY A 226 -4.27 -18.51 27.34
CA GLY A 226 -3.63 -17.53 26.47
C GLY A 226 -4.62 -16.59 25.74
N ARG A 227 -5.78 -16.30 26.35
CA ARG A 227 -6.79 -15.40 25.77
C ARG A 227 -6.66 -14.01 26.38
N TYR A 228 -6.57 -13.01 25.53
CA TYR A 228 -6.44 -11.61 25.93
C TYR A 228 -7.37 -10.77 25.07
N ALA A 229 -7.93 -9.69 25.60
CA ALA A 229 -8.80 -8.82 24.83
C ALA A 229 -8.80 -7.39 25.38
N VAL A 230 -8.90 -6.41 24.47
CA VAL A 230 -8.99 -4.98 24.79
C VAL A 230 -10.08 -4.31 23.96
N GLN A 231 -10.81 -3.37 24.57
CA GLN A 231 -11.92 -2.65 23.94
C GLN A 231 -11.45 -1.40 23.17
N PHE A 232 -10.21 -0.99 23.38
CA PHE A 232 -9.53 0.12 22.70
C PHE A 232 -8.56 -0.37 21.61
N HIS A 233 -8.04 0.55 20.81
CA HIS A 233 -7.10 0.27 19.73
C HIS A 233 -5.65 0.53 20.16
N PRO A 234 -4.84 -0.50 20.50
CA PRO A 234 -3.42 -0.32 20.84
C PRO A 234 -2.54 0.07 19.65
N GLU A 235 -3.00 -0.13 18.41
CA GLU A 235 -2.24 0.11 17.19
C GLU A 235 -2.14 1.61 16.80
N VAL A 236 -3.02 2.45 17.35
CA VAL A 236 -3.08 3.88 17.05
C VAL A 236 -2.23 4.70 18.02
N ARG A 237 -1.62 5.77 17.53
CA ARG A 237 -0.75 6.67 18.33
C ARG A 237 -1.45 7.35 19.51
N HIS A 238 -2.78 7.43 19.46
CA HIS A 238 -3.58 8.03 20.53
C HIS A 238 -3.61 7.18 21.80
N THR A 239 -3.31 5.88 21.70
CA THR A 239 -3.17 4.98 22.84
C THR A 239 -1.73 5.03 23.33
N GLU A 240 -1.53 5.57 24.53
CA GLU A 240 -0.23 5.58 25.19
C GLU A 240 0.23 4.14 25.46
N HIS A 241 1.50 3.83 25.17
CA HIS A 241 2.12 2.52 25.37
C HIS A 241 1.48 1.35 24.57
N GLY A 242 0.63 1.64 23.56
CA GLY A 242 -0.01 0.62 22.72
C GLY A 242 0.97 -0.24 21.93
N ASP A 243 2.09 0.34 21.51
CA ASP A 243 3.24 -0.36 20.92
C ASP A 243 3.81 -1.42 21.87
N ARG A 244 3.96 -1.07 23.15
CA ARG A 244 4.43 -1.98 24.20
C ARG A 244 3.45 -3.12 24.45
N LEU A 245 2.14 -2.87 24.41
CA LEU A 245 1.13 -3.92 24.54
C LEU A 245 1.26 -4.96 23.42
N LEU A 246 1.38 -4.51 22.18
CA LEU A 246 1.56 -5.41 21.03
C LEU A 246 2.91 -6.14 21.10
N ALA A 247 3.97 -5.50 21.61
CA ALA A 247 5.25 -6.14 21.88
C ALA A 247 5.16 -7.22 22.97
N ASN A 248 4.50 -6.94 24.10
CA ASN A 248 4.26 -7.91 25.17
C ASN A 248 3.48 -9.13 24.66
N PHE A 249 2.43 -8.90 23.85
CA PHE A 249 1.67 -9.99 23.25
C PHE A 249 2.52 -10.85 22.31
N SER A 250 3.19 -10.23 21.34
CA SER A 250 3.95 -10.93 20.31
C SER A 250 5.24 -11.58 20.83
N ARG A 251 6.04 -10.87 21.62
CA ARG A 251 7.34 -11.37 22.11
C ARG A 251 7.19 -12.25 23.34
N ASP A 252 6.49 -11.77 24.37
CA ASP A 252 6.50 -12.44 25.68
C ASP A 252 5.39 -13.48 25.83
N ILE A 253 4.18 -13.17 25.37
CA ILE A 253 3.04 -14.08 25.48
C ILE A 253 3.10 -15.17 24.40
N CYS A 254 3.35 -14.81 23.13
CA CYS A 254 3.48 -15.78 22.04
C CYS A 254 4.89 -16.41 21.98
N GLY A 255 5.87 -15.82 22.66
CA GLY A 255 7.25 -16.32 22.68
C GLY A 255 7.96 -16.16 21.33
N CYS A 256 7.62 -15.13 20.55
CA CYS A 256 8.29 -14.85 19.28
C CYS A 256 9.66 -14.21 19.53
N THR A 257 10.70 -14.79 18.92
CA THR A 257 12.01 -14.15 18.83
C THR A 257 11.91 -12.95 17.89
N PRO A 258 12.52 -11.79 18.25
CA PRO A 258 12.50 -10.62 17.38
C PRO A 258 13.52 -10.72 16.24
N ASP A 259 13.32 -11.68 15.33
CA ASP A 259 14.23 -11.98 14.21
C ASP A 259 13.84 -11.31 12.89
N TRP A 260 12.65 -10.71 12.82
CA TRP A 260 12.21 -9.92 11.67
C TRP A 260 12.95 -8.58 11.65
N THR A 261 14.08 -8.58 10.95
CA THR A 261 14.95 -7.41 10.79
C THR A 261 15.27 -7.23 9.31
N MET A 262 15.45 -5.98 8.86
CA MET A 262 15.82 -5.72 7.46
C MET A 262 17.18 -6.34 7.08
N ALA A 263 18.02 -6.65 8.07
CA ALA A 263 19.26 -7.39 7.84
C ALA A 263 19.03 -8.89 7.56
N ALA A 264 18.09 -9.53 8.25
CA ALA A 264 17.68 -10.90 7.97
C ALA A 264 16.96 -10.96 6.61
N TYR A 265 15.97 -10.09 6.43
CA TYR A 265 15.19 -10.00 5.19
C TYR A 265 16.05 -9.79 3.95
N GLU A 266 17.06 -8.90 4.00
CA GLU A 266 17.97 -8.68 2.87
C GLU A 266 18.66 -9.97 2.44
N ARG A 267 19.16 -10.78 3.40
CA ARG A 267 19.88 -12.03 3.08
C ARG A 267 18.93 -13.05 2.46
N GLU A 268 17.77 -13.25 3.08
CA GLU A 268 16.76 -14.20 2.63
C GLU A 268 16.20 -13.83 1.26
N ALA A 269 15.88 -12.55 1.03
CA ALA A 269 15.40 -12.08 -0.25
C ALA A 269 16.47 -12.22 -1.35
N VAL A 270 17.75 -11.98 -1.03
CA VAL A 270 18.85 -12.20 -1.99
C VAL A 270 18.95 -13.68 -2.39
N GLU A 271 18.86 -14.59 -1.43
CA GLU A 271 18.89 -16.04 -1.69
C GLU A 271 17.68 -16.49 -2.50
N GLU A 272 16.49 -16.01 -2.15
CA GLU A 272 15.25 -16.32 -2.87
C GLU A 272 15.30 -15.83 -4.32
N ILE A 273 15.75 -14.60 -4.57
CA ILE A 273 15.92 -14.08 -5.94
C ILE A 273 16.91 -14.94 -6.73
N ARG A 274 18.04 -15.36 -6.12
CA ARG A 274 19.01 -16.23 -6.79
C ARG A 274 18.40 -17.59 -7.15
N ASN A 275 17.63 -18.18 -6.24
CA ASN A 275 16.99 -19.48 -6.45
C ASN A 275 15.89 -19.40 -7.52
N GLN A 276 15.09 -18.34 -7.52
CA GLN A 276 14.03 -18.14 -8.52
C GLN A 276 14.60 -17.88 -9.92
N VAL A 277 15.58 -16.97 -10.03
CA VAL A 277 16.16 -16.56 -11.31
C VAL A 277 17.08 -17.65 -11.88
N GLY A 278 17.73 -18.44 -11.03
CA GLY A 278 18.74 -19.41 -11.41
C GLY A 278 20.08 -18.77 -11.79
N GLU A 279 20.98 -19.58 -12.35
CA GLU A 279 22.36 -19.16 -12.69
C GLU A 279 22.41 -18.23 -13.90
N ASP A 280 21.58 -18.47 -14.92
CA ASP A 280 21.64 -17.78 -16.22
C ASP A 280 20.49 -16.78 -16.47
N GLY A 281 19.44 -16.82 -15.65
CA GLY A 281 18.24 -16.00 -15.87
C GLY A 281 18.53 -14.50 -15.88
N ARG A 282 17.88 -13.78 -16.79
CA ARG A 282 18.00 -12.32 -16.91
C ARG A 282 16.74 -11.63 -16.41
N VAL A 283 16.93 -10.53 -15.70
CA VAL A 283 15.84 -9.77 -15.09
C VAL A 283 15.81 -8.36 -15.67
N VAL A 284 14.62 -7.89 -16.04
CA VAL A 284 14.37 -6.48 -16.30
C VAL A 284 13.54 -5.87 -15.19
N CYS A 285 13.68 -4.58 -14.96
CA CYS A 285 12.81 -3.85 -14.05
C CYS A 285 12.52 -2.45 -14.57
N ALA A 286 11.33 -1.92 -14.29
CA ALA A 286 11.05 -0.51 -14.55
C ALA A 286 11.60 0.36 -13.42
N LEU A 287 12.58 1.20 -13.75
CA LEU A 287 13.14 2.18 -12.83
C LEU A 287 12.40 3.50 -12.98
N SER A 288 11.96 4.05 -11.85
CA SER A 288 11.15 5.28 -11.86
C SER A 288 11.69 6.43 -11.04
N GLY A 289 12.82 6.23 -10.37
CA GLY A 289 13.33 7.18 -9.38
C GLY A 289 12.52 7.25 -8.08
N GLY A 290 11.51 6.39 -7.90
CA GLY A 290 10.78 6.25 -6.64
C GLY A 290 11.50 5.29 -5.69
N VAL A 291 11.22 5.40 -4.38
CA VAL A 291 11.85 4.54 -3.36
C VAL A 291 11.68 3.04 -3.68
N ASP A 292 10.47 2.58 -3.98
CA ASP A 292 10.19 1.14 -4.11
C ASP A 292 10.93 0.52 -5.30
N SER A 293 10.88 1.16 -6.47
CA SER A 293 11.60 0.68 -7.66
C SER A 293 13.12 0.77 -7.49
N SER A 294 13.61 1.78 -6.76
CA SER A 294 15.02 1.94 -6.44
C SER A 294 15.54 0.84 -5.52
N VAL A 295 14.81 0.55 -4.44
CA VAL A 295 15.16 -0.49 -3.47
C VAL A 295 15.06 -1.87 -4.09
N MET A 296 14.02 -2.13 -4.89
CA MET A 296 13.89 -3.37 -5.66
C MET A 296 15.05 -3.55 -6.63
N ALA A 297 15.42 -2.53 -7.40
CA ALA A 297 16.54 -2.61 -8.33
C ALA A 297 17.88 -2.89 -7.61
N LEU A 298 18.14 -2.22 -6.49
CA LEU A 298 19.33 -2.47 -5.67
C LEU A 298 19.35 -3.90 -5.09
N LEU A 299 18.21 -4.39 -4.60
CA LEU A 299 18.10 -5.72 -4.01
C LEU A 299 18.31 -6.81 -5.05
N VAL A 300 17.67 -6.69 -6.21
CA VAL A 300 17.86 -7.62 -7.33
C VAL A 300 19.29 -7.55 -7.85
N HIS A 301 19.87 -6.35 -7.99
CA HIS A 301 21.27 -6.20 -8.39
C HIS A 301 22.23 -6.85 -7.39
N ARG A 302 21.98 -6.73 -6.08
CA ARG A 302 22.75 -7.43 -5.05
C ARG A 302 22.67 -8.95 -5.20
N ALA A 303 21.53 -9.46 -5.63
CA ALA A 303 21.32 -10.89 -5.81
C ALA A 303 22.02 -11.45 -7.06
N ILE A 304 21.87 -10.81 -8.21
CA ILE A 304 22.28 -11.38 -9.52
C ILE A 304 23.27 -10.53 -10.32
N GLY A 305 23.71 -9.39 -9.79
CA GLY A 305 24.68 -8.50 -10.42
C GLY A 305 24.19 -7.92 -11.75
N HIS A 306 25.05 -7.98 -12.77
CA HIS A 306 24.80 -7.42 -14.11
C HIS A 306 23.77 -8.18 -14.95
N ARG A 307 23.16 -9.26 -14.40
CA ARG A 307 22.01 -9.92 -15.03
C ARG A 307 20.70 -9.15 -14.87
N LEU A 308 20.71 -8.09 -14.05
CA LEU A 308 19.65 -7.09 -14.01
C LEU A 308 19.92 -5.98 -15.04
N THR A 309 18.92 -5.67 -15.85
CA THR A 309 18.86 -4.44 -16.65
C THR A 309 17.67 -3.59 -16.21
N ALA A 310 17.94 -2.41 -15.67
CA ALA A 310 16.91 -1.44 -15.35
C ALA A 310 16.50 -0.68 -16.62
N VAL A 311 15.20 -0.55 -16.86
CA VAL A 311 14.65 0.26 -17.95
C VAL A 311 14.12 1.55 -17.34
N PHE A 312 14.67 2.68 -17.77
CA PHE A 312 14.20 4.00 -17.39
C PHE A 312 13.53 4.65 -18.60
N VAL A 313 12.24 4.92 -18.53
CA VAL A 313 11.49 5.58 -19.61
C VAL A 313 11.37 7.06 -19.29
N ASP A 314 12.05 7.91 -20.05
CA ASP A 314 11.81 9.35 -20.02
C ASP A 314 10.54 9.65 -20.82
N ASN A 315 9.45 9.82 -20.09
CA ASN A 315 8.14 10.14 -20.65
C ASN A 315 7.97 11.63 -20.95
N GLY A 316 8.94 12.48 -20.61
CA GLY A 316 8.85 13.92 -20.80
C GLY A 316 7.90 14.61 -19.82
N LEU A 317 7.50 13.93 -18.75
CA LEU A 317 6.59 14.42 -17.70
C LEU A 317 7.28 14.43 -16.33
N LEU A 318 8.60 14.30 -16.29
CA LEU A 318 9.42 14.30 -15.08
C LEU A 318 9.81 15.72 -14.66
N ARG A 319 10.29 15.85 -13.41
CA ARG A 319 10.83 17.11 -12.86
C ARG A 319 12.13 17.51 -13.57
N LYS A 320 12.50 18.78 -13.43
CA LYS A 320 13.76 19.32 -13.96
C LYS A 320 14.95 18.49 -13.43
N GLY A 321 15.81 18.02 -14.34
CA GLY A 321 17.02 17.24 -14.03
C GLY A 321 16.79 15.82 -13.49
N GLU A 322 15.53 15.37 -13.35
CA GLU A 322 15.22 14.08 -12.72
C GLU A 322 15.73 12.87 -13.54
N ALA A 323 15.57 12.92 -14.87
CA ALA A 323 16.03 11.84 -15.75
C ALA A 323 17.55 11.62 -15.64
N GLU A 324 18.33 12.70 -15.80
CA GLU A 324 19.78 12.67 -15.70
C GLU A 324 20.25 12.21 -14.31
N GLN A 325 19.61 12.70 -13.24
CA GLN A 325 19.92 12.28 -11.88
C GLN A 325 19.69 10.79 -11.67
N VAL A 326 18.55 10.25 -12.13
CA VAL A 326 18.22 8.82 -11.98
C VAL A 326 19.23 7.97 -12.76
N VAL A 327 19.45 8.27 -14.04
CA VAL A 327 20.36 7.48 -14.88
C VAL A 327 21.79 7.51 -14.35
N SER A 328 22.32 8.70 -14.04
CA SER A 328 23.68 8.87 -13.53
C SER A 328 23.90 8.19 -12.17
N THR A 329 22.91 8.24 -11.28
CA THR A 329 23.02 7.58 -9.97
C THR A 329 23.07 6.06 -10.14
N PHE A 330 22.17 5.48 -10.94
CA PHE A 330 22.07 4.03 -11.05
C PHE A 330 23.19 3.41 -11.87
N GLN A 331 23.57 4.03 -12.99
CA GLN A 331 24.72 3.56 -13.79
C GLN A 331 26.05 3.84 -13.09
N GLY A 332 26.22 5.05 -12.53
CA GLY A 332 27.48 5.49 -11.94
C GLY A 332 27.72 4.96 -10.54
N ARG A 333 26.88 5.37 -9.58
CA ARG A 333 27.06 5.04 -8.15
C ARG A 333 26.80 3.57 -7.85
N TYR A 334 25.79 2.96 -8.48
CA TYR A 334 25.39 1.59 -8.17
C TYR A 334 25.86 0.54 -9.19
N GLY A 335 26.41 0.95 -10.34
CA GLY A 335 26.86 0.01 -11.37
C GLY A 335 25.75 -0.84 -12.00
N ILE A 336 24.49 -0.40 -11.87
CA ILE A 336 23.34 -1.09 -12.46
C ILE A 336 23.25 -0.72 -13.93
N PRO A 337 23.21 -1.69 -14.86
CA PRO A 337 22.91 -1.42 -16.26
C PRO A 337 21.54 -0.73 -16.38
N VAL A 338 21.52 0.48 -16.96
CA VAL A 338 20.27 1.21 -17.23
C VAL A 338 20.13 1.44 -18.73
N GLU A 339 19.03 0.96 -19.29
CA GLU A 339 18.55 1.30 -20.63
C GLU A 339 17.62 2.51 -20.51
N ALA A 340 18.13 3.69 -20.86
CA ALA A 340 17.38 4.94 -20.85
C ALA A 340 16.64 5.12 -22.18
N ALA A 341 15.32 4.93 -22.18
CA ALA A 341 14.47 5.10 -23.35
C ALA A 341 13.88 6.52 -23.37
N ASP A 342 14.30 7.33 -24.33
CA ASP A 342 13.66 8.63 -24.61
C ASP A 342 12.35 8.41 -25.37
N ALA A 343 11.24 8.63 -24.68
CA ALA A 343 9.90 8.50 -25.24
C ALA A 343 9.11 9.82 -25.22
N ARG A 344 9.78 10.95 -24.96
CA ARG A 344 9.16 12.27 -24.73
C ARG A 344 8.17 12.64 -25.85
N THR A 345 8.60 12.50 -27.10
CA THR A 345 7.75 12.78 -28.27
C THR A 345 6.51 11.88 -28.35
N ARG A 346 6.65 10.58 -28.02
CA ARG A 346 5.54 9.62 -28.07
C ARG A 346 4.47 9.95 -27.02
N PHE A 347 4.88 10.29 -25.80
CA PHE A 347 3.97 10.68 -24.72
C PHE A 347 3.28 12.01 -25.02
N LEU A 348 4.01 13.02 -25.47
CA LEU A 348 3.42 14.32 -25.82
C LEU A 348 2.43 14.20 -26.99
N ALA A 349 2.75 13.40 -28.01
CA ALA A 349 1.82 13.12 -29.11
C ALA A 349 0.55 12.41 -28.62
N ALA A 350 0.66 11.48 -27.66
CA ALA A 350 -0.49 10.80 -27.08
C ALA A 350 -1.39 11.76 -26.27
N LEU A 351 -0.81 12.79 -25.64
CA LEU A 351 -1.51 13.76 -24.79
C LEU A 351 -2.06 14.98 -25.54
N ALA A 352 -1.71 15.17 -26.82
CA ALA A 352 -2.13 16.32 -27.61
C ALA A 352 -3.67 16.47 -27.63
N GLY A 353 -4.15 17.67 -27.30
CA GLY A 353 -5.58 18.00 -27.25
C GLY A 353 -6.36 17.34 -26.10
N ILE A 354 -5.71 16.66 -25.16
CA ILE A 354 -6.37 15.98 -24.04
C ILE A 354 -6.32 16.86 -22.79
N SER A 355 -7.50 17.22 -22.28
CA SER A 355 -7.67 17.95 -21.02
C SER A 355 -8.23 17.11 -19.89
N ASP A 356 -9.00 16.06 -20.21
CA ASP A 356 -9.62 15.18 -19.21
C ASP A 356 -8.55 14.38 -18.42
N PRO A 357 -8.52 14.46 -17.08
CA PRO A 357 -7.45 13.86 -16.29
C PRO A 357 -7.43 12.34 -16.32
N GLU A 358 -8.61 11.69 -16.39
CA GLU A 358 -8.70 10.24 -16.50
C GLU A 358 -8.18 9.75 -17.85
N GLU A 359 -8.52 10.45 -18.94
CA GLU A 359 -7.97 10.15 -20.26
C GLU A 359 -6.46 10.41 -20.34
N LYS A 360 -5.94 11.47 -19.70
CA LYS A 360 -4.48 11.70 -19.58
C LYS A 360 -3.81 10.50 -18.92
N ARG A 361 -4.32 10.09 -17.76
CA ARG A 361 -3.85 8.92 -17.00
C ARG A 361 -3.87 7.66 -17.87
N ARG A 362 -4.96 7.41 -18.60
CA ARG A 362 -5.13 6.25 -19.49
C ARG A 362 -4.07 6.18 -20.57
N ARG A 363 -3.86 7.30 -21.27
CA ARG A 363 -2.94 7.37 -22.40
C ARG A 363 -1.48 7.28 -22.00
N ILE A 364 -1.09 7.93 -20.90
CA ILE A 364 0.25 7.78 -20.33
C ILE A 364 0.47 6.33 -19.92
N GLY A 365 -0.57 5.70 -19.35
CA GLY A 365 -0.62 4.28 -19.03
C GLY A 365 -0.24 3.38 -20.19
N GLN A 366 -1.01 3.46 -21.26
CA GLN A 366 -0.80 2.66 -22.46
C GLN A 366 0.57 2.92 -23.06
N THR A 367 0.92 4.20 -23.24
CA THR A 367 2.17 4.58 -23.90
C THR A 367 3.38 4.07 -23.12
N PHE A 368 3.31 4.07 -21.78
CA PHE A 368 4.36 3.50 -20.94
C PHE A 368 4.51 1.99 -21.15
N VAL A 369 3.40 1.25 -21.18
CA VAL A 369 3.42 -0.20 -21.40
C VAL A 369 4.05 -0.51 -22.75
N ASP A 370 3.60 0.14 -23.81
CA ASP A 370 4.10 -0.12 -25.15
C ASP A 370 5.61 0.16 -25.24
N VAL A 371 6.08 1.30 -24.72
CA VAL A 371 7.51 1.65 -24.72
C VAL A 371 8.32 0.65 -23.89
N PHE A 372 7.79 0.25 -22.74
CA PHE A 372 8.48 -0.70 -21.88
C PHE A 372 8.58 -2.08 -22.54
N GLU A 373 7.52 -2.55 -23.22
CA GLU A 373 7.52 -3.79 -24.01
C GLU A 373 8.53 -3.72 -25.15
N ASP A 374 8.55 -2.62 -25.91
CA ASP A 374 9.50 -2.39 -27.00
C ASP A 374 10.97 -2.44 -26.52
N VAL A 375 11.24 -1.98 -25.30
CA VAL A 375 12.57 -2.01 -24.69
C VAL A 375 12.89 -3.39 -24.12
N ALA A 376 11.98 -3.98 -23.33
CA ALA A 376 12.17 -5.27 -22.69
C ALA A 376 12.37 -6.40 -23.72
N GLY A 377 11.64 -6.36 -24.84
CA GLY A 377 11.79 -7.31 -25.94
C GLY A 377 13.18 -7.28 -26.59
N ARG A 378 13.85 -6.12 -26.61
CA ARG A 378 15.22 -5.98 -27.14
C ARG A 378 16.29 -6.50 -26.19
N ILE A 379 16.03 -6.47 -24.87
CA ILE A 379 16.97 -6.92 -23.83
C ILE A 379 17.02 -8.46 -23.75
N GLY A 380 15.90 -9.14 -24.07
CA GLY A 380 15.80 -10.60 -24.01
C GLY A 380 15.86 -11.12 -22.57
N ALA A 381 14.99 -10.59 -21.71
CA ALA A 381 14.88 -11.01 -20.32
C ALA A 381 13.88 -12.15 -20.14
N ASP A 382 14.07 -12.94 -19.08
CA ASP A 382 13.15 -14.02 -18.69
C ASP A 382 12.18 -13.58 -17.58
N TRP A 383 12.60 -12.58 -16.80
CA TRP A 383 11.90 -12.12 -15.60
C TRP A 383 11.67 -10.61 -15.62
N LEU A 384 10.55 -10.19 -15.05
CA LEU A 384 10.25 -8.82 -14.68
C LEU A 384 10.22 -8.68 -13.15
N ALA A 385 11.09 -7.84 -12.62
CA ALA A 385 11.03 -7.45 -11.22
C ALA A 385 10.13 -6.23 -11.00
N GLN A 386 9.26 -6.31 -9.99
CA GLN A 386 8.32 -5.26 -9.62
C GLN A 386 8.51 -4.85 -8.15
N GLY A 387 8.39 -3.55 -7.89
CA GLY A 387 8.45 -2.98 -6.54
C GLY A 387 7.12 -3.02 -5.79
N THR A 388 6.30 -4.06 -6.00
CA THR A 388 5.02 -4.25 -5.31
C THR A 388 5.27 -4.40 -3.81
N ILE A 389 4.50 -3.71 -2.98
CA ILE A 389 4.65 -3.73 -1.51
C ILE A 389 3.44 -4.38 -0.83
N TYR A 390 3.57 -4.68 0.46
CA TYR A 390 2.56 -5.43 1.21
C TYR A 390 1.15 -4.80 1.22
N PRO A 391 0.99 -3.46 1.33
CA PRO A 391 -0.30 -2.83 1.15
C PRO A 391 -0.98 -3.13 -0.21
N ASP A 392 -0.21 -3.20 -1.30
CA ASP A 392 -0.75 -3.52 -2.64
C ASP A 392 -1.32 -4.96 -2.67
N ARG A 393 -0.65 -5.91 -2.01
CA ARG A 393 -1.10 -7.31 -1.91
C ARG A 393 -2.38 -7.43 -1.09
N ILE A 394 -2.47 -6.78 0.06
CA ILE A 394 -3.68 -6.83 0.90
C ILE A 394 -4.89 -6.31 0.12
N GLU A 395 -4.75 -5.17 -0.56
CA GLU A 395 -5.83 -4.57 -1.36
C GLU A 395 -6.35 -5.50 -2.46
N SER A 396 -5.46 -6.25 -3.11
CA SER A 396 -5.85 -7.22 -4.13
C SER A 396 -6.60 -8.44 -3.56
N SER A 397 -6.31 -8.82 -2.30
CA SER A 397 -6.90 -10.00 -1.64
C SER A 397 -8.24 -9.73 -0.94
N ALA A 398 -8.49 -8.49 -0.52
CA ALA A 398 -9.70 -8.06 0.18
C ALA A 398 -10.95 -7.96 -0.72
N ILE A 399 -10.82 -8.22 -2.03
CA ILE A 399 -11.88 -8.05 -3.06
C ILE A 399 -12.93 -9.19 -3.03
N SER A 400 -12.99 -9.97 -1.95
CA SER A 400 -13.85 -11.15 -1.80
C SER A 400 -15.25 -10.86 -1.19
N GLY A 401 -15.79 -9.64 -1.34
CA GLY A 401 -17.12 -9.22 -0.86
C GLY A 401 -18.03 -8.68 -1.98
N PRO A 402 -19.30 -8.30 -1.74
CA PRO A 402 -20.29 -7.94 -2.77
C PRO A 402 -19.94 -6.73 -3.66
N SER A 403 -18.81 -6.06 -3.40
CA SER A 403 -18.16 -5.10 -4.31
C SER A 403 -17.26 -5.75 -5.37
N ALA A 404 -17.24 -7.10 -5.46
CA ALA A 404 -16.37 -7.88 -6.34
C ALA A 404 -16.56 -7.61 -7.85
N THR A 405 -17.62 -6.92 -8.26
CA THR A 405 -17.83 -6.54 -9.67
C THR A 405 -17.19 -5.21 -10.05
N ILE A 406 -16.59 -4.50 -9.09
CA ILE A 406 -15.91 -3.23 -9.30
C ILE A 406 -14.48 -3.40 -8.75
N LYS A 407 -13.51 -3.62 -9.64
CA LYS A 407 -12.06 -3.81 -9.39
C LYS A 407 -11.53 -5.25 -9.31
N THR A 408 -12.06 -6.19 -10.10
CA THR A 408 -11.24 -7.37 -10.43
C THR A 408 -10.09 -6.90 -11.33
N HIS A 409 -8.86 -7.34 -11.03
CA HIS A 409 -7.64 -7.23 -11.88
C HIS A 409 -6.65 -6.08 -11.62
N HIS A 410 -6.55 -5.52 -10.42
CA HIS A 410 -5.49 -4.53 -10.14
C HIS A 410 -4.54 -4.94 -9.01
N ASN A 411 -3.24 -4.73 -9.30
CA ASN A 411 -2.02 -5.00 -8.54
C ASN A 411 -1.48 -6.44 -8.47
N VAL A 412 -2.27 -7.47 -8.79
CA VAL A 412 -1.76 -8.84 -9.06
C VAL A 412 -2.47 -9.44 -10.30
N GLY A 413 -2.90 -8.55 -11.21
CA GLY A 413 -3.37 -8.93 -12.53
C GLY A 413 -2.16 -9.01 -13.43
N GLY A 414 -1.89 -10.18 -13.99
CA GLY A 414 -0.68 -10.50 -14.74
C GLY A 414 -0.32 -9.46 -15.81
N LEU A 415 0.91 -9.58 -16.27
CA LEU A 415 1.42 -8.81 -17.39
C LEU A 415 0.45 -8.91 -18.58
N PRO A 416 0.43 -7.91 -19.49
CA PRO A 416 -0.32 -8.02 -20.74
C PRO A 416 -0.12 -9.41 -21.34
N GLU A 417 -1.16 -10.04 -21.91
CA GLU A 417 -1.04 -11.42 -22.46
C GLU A 417 0.12 -11.57 -23.46
N THR A 418 0.56 -10.46 -24.03
CA THR A 418 1.71 -10.31 -24.93
C THR A 418 3.07 -10.46 -24.25
N MET A 419 3.17 -10.21 -22.94
CA MET A 419 4.43 -10.17 -22.21
C MET A 419 4.71 -11.53 -21.53
N GLN A 420 5.61 -12.30 -22.14
CA GLN A 420 5.98 -13.66 -21.71
C GLN A 420 7.00 -13.70 -20.55
N LEU A 421 7.09 -12.65 -19.74
CA LEU A 421 8.03 -12.55 -18.62
C LEU A 421 7.46 -13.20 -17.35
N LYS A 422 8.32 -13.81 -16.55
CA LYS A 422 7.97 -14.30 -15.20
C LYS A 422 8.12 -13.18 -14.17
N LEU A 423 7.28 -13.15 -13.13
CA LEU A 423 7.30 -12.07 -12.15
C LEU A 423 8.21 -12.36 -10.95
N ILE A 424 8.88 -11.33 -10.43
CA ILE A 424 9.58 -11.33 -9.15
C ILE A 424 9.18 -10.08 -8.37
N GLU A 425 8.65 -10.26 -7.16
CA GLU A 425 8.14 -9.17 -6.33
C GLU A 425 8.84 -9.15 -4.96
N PRO A 426 10.13 -8.77 -4.89
CA PRO A 426 10.93 -9.00 -3.69
C PRO A 426 10.59 -8.08 -2.52
N LEU A 427 9.72 -7.08 -2.72
CA LEU A 427 9.23 -6.17 -1.68
C LEU A 427 7.79 -6.48 -1.25
N ALA A 428 7.18 -7.52 -1.83
CA ALA A 428 5.78 -7.90 -1.65
C ALA A 428 5.36 -8.03 -0.19
N TRP A 429 6.30 -8.38 0.69
CA TRP A 429 6.04 -8.62 2.10
C TRP A 429 6.43 -7.46 3.00
N LEU A 430 6.85 -6.31 2.47
CA LEU A 430 7.30 -5.16 3.25
C LEU A 430 6.29 -4.01 3.25
N PHE A 431 6.17 -3.34 4.40
CA PHE A 431 5.56 -2.01 4.48
C PHE A 431 6.52 -0.92 3.97
N LYS A 432 5.98 0.28 3.74
CA LYS A 432 6.70 1.39 3.11
C LYS A 432 7.90 1.88 3.93
N ASP A 433 7.79 1.87 5.25
CA ASP A 433 8.87 2.16 6.19
C ASP A 433 9.95 1.08 6.16
N GLU A 434 9.57 -0.19 6.17
CA GLU A 434 10.49 -1.33 6.02
C GLU A 434 11.28 -1.25 4.70
N VAL A 435 10.62 -0.89 3.59
CA VAL A 435 11.28 -0.65 2.30
C VAL A 435 12.30 0.49 2.39
N ARG A 436 11.99 1.58 3.11
CA ARG A 436 12.94 2.69 3.31
C ARG A 436 14.14 2.24 4.15
N ASP A 437 13.91 1.47 5.20
CA ASP A 437 14.97 0.94 6.07
C ASP A 437 15.88 -0.02 5.31
N LEU A 438 15.30 -0.92 4.51
CA LEU A 438 16.04 -1.78 3.59
C LEU A 438 16.83 -0.97 2.56
N GLY A 439 16.24 0.10 2.02
CA GLY A 439 16.92 1.01 1.11
C GLY A 439 18.17 1.65 1.71
N ARG A 440 18.06 2.21 2.93
CA ARG A 440 19.23 2.76 3.64
C ARG A 440 20.32 1.72 3.83
N ARG A 441 19.93 0.49 4.18
CA ARG A 441 20.85 -0.63 4.39
C ARG A 441 21.54 -1.09 3.11
N LEU A 442 20.84 -1.08 1.97
CA LEU A 442 21.40 -1.36 0.65
C LEU A 442 22.33 -0.25 0.14
N GLY A 443 22.45 0.87 0.87
CA GLY A 443 23.28 2.01 0.50
C GLY A 443 22.59 2.98 -0.46
N LEU A 444 21.25 2.95 -0.54
CA LEU A 444 20.47 3.91 -1.32
C LEU A 444 20.74 5.32 -0.80
N ASP A 445 21.07 6.21 -1.71
CA ASP A 445 21.31 7.62 -1.45
C ASP A 445 20.13 8.22 -0.66
N PRO A 446 20.40 8.91 0.47
CA PRO A 446 19.36 9.55 1.28
C PRO A 446 18.39 10.42 0.49
N ALA A 447 18.87 11.08 -0.58
CA ALA A 447 18.05 11.91 -1.45
C ALA A 447 16.92 11.13 -2.14
N PHE A 448 17.10 9.82 -2.38
CA PHE A 448 16.04 8.96 -2.91
C PHE A 448 15.10 8.47 -1.82
N VAL A 449 15.61 8.14 -0.63
CA VAL A 449 14.82 7.62 0.51
C VAL A 449 13.83 8.67 1.02
N GLN A 450 14.30 9.92 1.14
CA GLN A 450 13.52 11.06 1.64
C GLN A 450 12.70 11.76 0.53
N ARG A 451 12.89 11.36 -0.73
CA ARG A 451 12.20 11.97 -1.87
C ARG A 451 10.69 11.91 -1.67
N HIS A 452 10.03 13.06 -1.81
CA HIS A 452 8.57 13.10 -1.83
C HIS A 452 8.01 12.20 -2.95
N PRO A 453 6.88 11.52 -2.70
CA PRO A 453 6.20 10.75 -3.73
C PRO A 453 5.94 11.59 -4.98
N PHE A 454 6.20 11.01 -6.13
CA PHE A 454 5.86 11.58 -7.44
C PHE A 454 4.82 10.67 -8.11
N PRO A 455 3.78 11.22 -8.75
CA PRO A 455 2.77 10.43 -9.44
C PRO A 455 3.34 9.78 -10.71
N GLY A 456 2.83 8.60 -11.07
CA GLY A 456 3.23 7.91 -12.31
C GLY A 456 3.00 8.75 -13.59
N PRO A 457 1.84 9.42 -13.73
CA PRO A 457 1.60 10.43 -14.76
C PRO A 457 2.48 11.69 -14.70
N GLY A 458 3.28 11.84 -13.64
CA GLY A 458 4.18 12.96 -13.44
C GLY A 458 3.50 14.32 -13.48
N LEU A 459 4.10 15.26 -14.19
CA LEU A 459 3.62 16.63 -14.32
C LEU A 459 2.29 16.75 -15.10
N ALA A 460 1.85 15.71 -15.82
CA ALA A 460 0.61 15.78 -16.59
C ALA A 460 -0.65 15.98 -15.72
N VAL A 461 -0.63 15.49 -14.47
CA VAL A 461 -1.73 15.69 -13.48
C VAL A 461 -1.49 16.94 -12.60
N ARG A 462 -0.43 17.68 -12.88
CA ARG A 462 -0.11 18.97 -12.24
C ARG A 462 -0.24 20.14 -13.22
N ILE A 463 -0.65 19.86 -14.45
CA ILE A 463 -1.04 20.85 -15.43
C ILE A 463 -2.53 20.68 -15.64
N ILE A 464 -3.31 21.63 -15.15
CA ILE A 464 -4.76 21.58 -15.34
C ILE A 464 -5.05 21.86 -16.81
N GLY A 465 -5.83 20.98 -17.43
CA GLY A 465 -6.10 20.99 -18.87
C GLY A 465 -5.00 20.33 -19.71
N GLU A 466 -4.78 20.87 -20.91
CA GLU A 466 -3.87 20.29 -21.91
C GLU A 466 -2.39 20.41 -21.50
N VAL A 467 -1.63 19.35 -21.80
CA VAL A 467 -0.20 19.24 -21.53
C VAL A 467 0.59 19.56 -22.80
N THR A 468 1.34 20.66 -22.79
CA THR A 468 2.21 21.08 -23.90
C THR A 468 3.66 21.25 -23.42
N PRO A 469 4.66 21.21 -24.32
CA PRO A 469 6.07 21.44 -23.95
C PRO A 469 6.27 22.74 -23.16
N GLU A 470 5.66 23.84 -23.61
CA GLU A 470 5.80 25.15 -23.00
C GLU A 470 5.22 25.17 -21.57
N ARG A 471 4.08 24.52 -21.36
CA ARG A 471 3.44 24.39 -20.05
C ARG A 471 4.26 23.52 -19.10
N LEU A 472 4.87 22.45 -19.62
CA LEU A 472 5.77 21.59 -18.86
C LEU A 472 7.02 22.35 -18.41
N ASP A 473 7.63 23.14 -19.29
CA ASP A 473 8.84 23.89 -18.95
C ASP A 473 8.55 24.96 -17.89
N LEU A 474 7.46 25.71 -18.02
CA LEU A 474 7.01 26.65 -16.98
C LEU A 474 6.82 25.96 -15.63
N LEU A 475 6.14 24.81 -15.61
CA LEU A 475 5.88 24.09 -14.38
C LEU A 475 7.16 23.50 -13.77
N ARG A 476 8.09 23.00 -14.60
CA ARG A 476 9.38 22.47 -14.13
C ARG A 476 10.23 23.52 -13.42
N GLU A 477 10.30 24.72 -13.97
CA GLU A 477 11.03 25.83 -13.36
C GLU A 477 10.40 26.26 -12.03
N ALA A 478 9.07 26.43 -12.01
CA ALA A 478 8.36 26.81 -10.78
C ALA A 478 8.45 25.74 -9.68
N ASP A 479 8.30 24.45 -10.04
CA ASP A 479 8.44 23.32 -9.10
C ASP A 479 9.87 23.20 -8.58
N ALA A 480 10.89 23.44 -9.41
CA ALA A 480 12.29 23.44 -9.00
C ALA A 480 12.57 24.51 -7.93
N ILE A 481 12.16 25.76 -8.16
CA ILE A 481 12.31 26.85 -7.20
C ILE A 481 11.63 26.49 -5.87
N PHE A 482 10.39 26.00 -5.91
CA PHE A 482 9.69 25.65 -4.67
C PHE A 482 10.41 24.56 -3.87
N ARG A 483 10.93 23.54 -4.55
CA ARG A 483 11.70 22.47 -3.88
C ARG A 483 13.02 22.96 -3.31
N GLU A 484 13.77 23.79 -4.04
CA GLU A 484 15.03 24.38 -3.57
C GLU A 484 14.83 25.19 -2.28
N GLU A 485 13.76 25.98 -2.21
CA GLU A 485 13.41 26.78 -1.03
C GLU A 485 13.00 25.89 0.16
N LEU A 486 12.28 24.80 -0.08
CA LEU A 486 11.94 23.83 0.97
C LEU A 486 13.18 23.07 1.46
N GLU A 487 14.12 22.73 0.59
CA GLU A 487 15.38 22.06 0.94
C GLU A 487 16.26 22.99 1.78
N SER A 488 16.51 24.22 1.31
CA SER A 488 17.35 25.20 2.00
C SER A 488 16.80 25.66 3.36
N SER A 489 15.48 25.65 3.53
CA SER A 489 14.82 26.00 4.79
C SER A 489 14.60 24.81 5.75
N GLY A 490 14.94 23.58 5.35
CA GLY A 490 14.71 22.37 6.14
C GLY A 490 13.25 21.92 6.22
N TRP A 491 12.36 22.50 5.43
CA TRP A 491 10.93 22.13 5.37
C TRP A 491 10.65 20.93 4.47
N MET A 492 11.57 20.55 3.59
CA MET A 492 11.46 19.35 2.76
C MET A 492 11.23 18.09 3.61
N GLU A 493 11.97 17.93 4.72
CA GLU A 493 11.83 16.77 5.62
C GLU A 493 10.60 16.85 6.54
N GLN A 494 10.08 18.05 6.77
CA GLN A 494 8.92 18.30 7.63
C GLN A 494 7.59 18.12 6.90
N THR A 495 7.60 17.89 5.59
CA THR A 495 6.41 17.75 4.76
C THR A 495 6.37 16.38 4.10
N SER A 496 5.18 15.82 3.95
CA SER A 496 5.02 14.48 3.36
C SER A 496 5.04 14.54 1.83
N GLN A 497 4.57 15.65 1.26
CA GLN A 497 4.60 15.91 -0.18
C GLN A 497 4.46 17.42 -0.45
N ALA A 498 5.26 17.96 -1.37
CA ALA A 498 5.18 19.34 -1.85
C ALA A 498 5.46 19.44 -3.36
N PHE A 499 4.71 20.29 -4.06
CA PHE A 499 4.81 20.49 -5.51
C PHE A 499 4.08 21.74 -6.00
N ALA A 500 4.38 22.15 -7.23
CA ALA A 500 3.63 23.18 -7.96
C ALA A 500 2.57 22.58 -8.91
N VAL A 501 1.51 23.36 -9.19
CA VAL A 501 0.44 23.06 -10.15
C VAL A 501 0.22 24.28 -11.06
N LEU A 502 0.17 24.06 -12.38
CA LEU A 502 -0.08 25.10 -13.37
C LEU A 502 -1.57 25.21 -13.70
N LEU A 503 -2.14 26.39 -13.49
CA LEU A 503 -3.57 26.65 -13.72
C LEU A 503 -3.84 27.10 -15.16
N PRO A 504 -5.01 26.82 -15.75
CA PRO A 504 -5.34 27.19 -17.12
C PRO A 504 -5.92 28.61 -17.18
N VAL A 505 -5.47 29.49 -16.30
CA VAL A 505 -5.95 30.88 -16.18
C VAL A 505 -4.79 31.84 -16.32
N LYS A 506 -5.08 32.99 -16.94
CA LYS A 506 -4.16 34.12 -17.01
C LYS A 506 -4.66 35.23 -16.11
N THR A 507 -3.74 36.02 -15.60
CA THR A 507 -4.08 37.14 -14.72
C THR A 507 -3.20 38.35 -15.03
N VAL A 508 -3.73 39.53 -14.72
CA VAL A 508 -2.99 40.77 -14.86
C VAL A 508 -1.93 40.88 -13.76
N GLY A 509 -0.77 41.39 -14.14
CA GLY A 509 0.33 41.70 -13.23
C GLY A 509 1.02 42.99 -13.64
N VAL A 510 1.85 43.51 -12.74
CA VAL A 510 2.79 44.59 -13.04
C VAL A 510 4.16 44.05 -12.68
N MET A 511 5.00 43.86 -13.69
CA MET A 511 6.37 43.36 -13.53
C MET A 511 7.31 44.36 -14.18
N GLY A 512 8.17 44.99 -13.37
CA GLY A 512 8.84 46.24 -13.74
C GLY A 512 7.81 47.37 -13.95
N ASP A 513 7.96 48.13 -15.04
CA ASP A 513 7.04 49.22 -15.40
C ASP A 513 5.93 48.77 -16.40
N GLY A 514 5.90 47.49 -16.78
CA GLY A 514 5.00 46.93 -17.79
C GLY A 514 3.82 46.14 -17.21
N ARG A 515 2.67 46.20 -17.89
CA ARG A 515 1.53 45.31 -17.63
C ARG A 515 1.78 43.94 -18.25
N THR A 516 1.54 42.87 -17.48
CA THR A 516 1.67 41.48 -17.94
C THR A 516 0.33 40.75 -17.87
N TYR A 517 0.15 39.73 -18.70
CA TYR A 517 -1.01 38.82 -18.67
C TYR A 517 -0.53 37.37 -18.80
N GLU A 518 -0.20 36.77 -17.66
CA GLU A 518 0.57 35.53 -17.55
C GLU A 518 -0.12 34.49 -16.68
N GLN A 519 0.45 33.27 -16.62
CA GLN A 519 -0.16 32.12 -15.93
C GLN A 519 -0.10 32.25 -14.40
N VAL A 520 -0.90 31.42 -13.74
CA VAL A 520 -0.93 31.27 -12.28
C VAL A 520 -0.37 29.90 -11.87
N ILE A 521 0.51 29.88 -10.87
CA ILE A 521 0.97 28.67 -10.19
C ILE A 521 0.27 28.54 -8.83
N ALA A 522 -0.23 27.35 -8.55
CA ALA A 522 -0.63 26.95 -7.20
C ALA A 522 0.48 26.10 -6.56
N LEU A 523 0.88 26.47 -5.35
CA LEU A 523 1.79 25.70 -4.51
C LEU A 523 0.95 24.79 -3.62
N ARG A 524 1.34 23.51 -3.53
CA ARG A 524 0.70 22.50 -2.70
C ARG A 524 1.73 21.88 -1.77
N SER A 525 1.43 21.84 -0.47
CA SER A 525 2.23 21.10 0.51
C SER A 525 1.31 20.47 1.55
N VAL A 526 1.55 19.21 1.90
CA VAL A 526 0.73 18.47 2.87
C VAL A 526 1.55 17.66 3.86
N ASN A 527 0.95 17.43 5.03
CA ASN A 527 1.39 16.49 6.06
C ASN A 527 0.40 15.33 6.15
N THR A 528 0.93 14.11 6.14
CA THR A 528 0.12 12.88 6.23
C THR A 528 0.93 11.70 6.75
N GLU A 529 0.25 10.79 7.45
CA GLU A 529 0.81 9.53 7.92
C GLU A 529 0.54 8.37 6.93
N ASP A 530 -0.60 8.40 6.23
CA ASP A 530 -1.12 7.27 5.44
C ASP A 530 -1.57 7.64 4.01
N PHE A 531 -1.48 8.92 3.63
CA PHE A 531 -2.00 9.52 2.40
C PHE A 531 -3.52 9.33 2.17
N MET A 532 -4.25 8.75 3.12
CA MET A 532 -5.71 8.63 3.11
C MET A 532 -6.36 9.87 3.69
N THR A 533 -5.77 10.42 4.75
CA THR A 533 -6.06 11.76 5.26
C THR A 533 -4.81 12.61 5.18
N ALA A 534 -4.96 13.90 4.88
CA ALA A 534 -3.82 14.81 4.81
C ALA A 534 -4.25 16.21 5.18
N ASP A 535 -3.41 16.89 5.93
CA ASP A 535 -3.62 18.30 6.25
C ASP A 535 -2.64 19.15 5.48
N TRP A 536 -3.02 20.38 5.13
CA TRP A 536 -2.10 21.27 4.42
C TRP A 536 -0.97 21.72 5.37
N SER A 537 0.24 21.87 4.83
CA SER A 537 1.42 22.25 5.62
C SER A 537 1.40 23.74 5.96
N ARG A 538 1.63 24.09 7.23
CA ARG A 538 1.64 25.49 7.70
C ARG A 538 3.01 26.11 7.45
N LEU A 539 3.36 26.23 6.17
CA LEU A 539 4.64 26.82 5.77
C LEU A 539 4.71 28.28 6.27
N PRO A 540 5.86 28.75 6.77
CA PRO A 540 6.03 30.11 7.24
C PRO A 540 5.69 31.13 6.15
N HIS A 541 5.02 32.22 6.52
CA HIS A 541 4.63 33.26 5.56
C HIS A 541 5.84 33.85 4.82
N ASP A 542 6.98 34.01 5.50
CA ASP A 542 8.21 34.51 4.89
C ASP A 542 8.77 33.55 3.83
N LEU A 543 8.71 32.24 4.09
CA LEU A 543 9.09 31.22 3.11
C LEU A 543 8.17 31.26 1.88
N LEU A 544 6.85 31.36 2.09
CA LEU A 544 5.88 31.50 0.99
C LEU A 544 6.12 32.77 0.17
N ALA A 545 6.44 33.88 0.83
CA ALA A 545 6.76 35.15 0.18
C ALA A 545 8.05 35.06 -0.66
N GLN A 546 9.09 34.41 -0.13
CA GLN A 546 10.36 34.17 -0.82
C GLN A 546 10.15 33.30 -2.08
N VAL A 547 9.44 32.17 -1.94
CA VAL A 547 9.11 31.29 -3.07
C VAL A 547 8.31 32.05 -4.12
N ALA A 548 7.27 32.79 -3.72
CA ALA A 548 6.45 33.55 -4.65
C ALA A 548 7.25 34.63 -5.40
N GLY A 549 8.13 35.34 -4.68
CA GLY A 549 9.02 36.35 -5.26
C GLY A 549 9.97 35.76 -6.29
N ARG A 550 10.60 34.61 -5.98
CA ARG A 550 11.49 33.91 -6.92
C ARG A 550 10.75 33.39 -8.15
N ILE A 551 9.61 32.71 -7.97
CA ILE A 551 8.84 32.18 -9.12
C ILE A 551 8.44 33.32 -10.07
N VAL A 552 7.90 34.41 -9.55
CA VAL A 552 7.48 35.57 -10.38
C VAL A 552 8.68 36.29 -11.00
N GLY A 553 9.80 36.39 -10.29
CA GLY A 553 11.00 37.08 -10.76
C GLY A 553 11.84 36.28 -11.77
N GLU A 554 11.89 34.96 -11.64
CA GLU A 554 12.78 34.08 -12.41
C GLU A 554 12.05 33.37 -13.57
N VAL A 555 10.76 33.03 -13.41
CA VAL A 555 10.02 32.21 -14.39
C VAL A 555 9.12 33.08 -15.28
N ARG A 556 9.67 33.49 -16.43
CA ARG A 556 8.93 34.25 -17.44
C ARG A 556 7.70 33.47 -17.92
N GLY A 557 6.51 34.04 -17.78
CA GLY A 557 5.24 33.38 -18.11
C GLY A 557 4.37 33.08 -16.90
N ILE A 558 4.85 33.35 -15.68
CA ILE A 558 4.08 33.29 -14.43
C ILE A 558 4.18 34.64 -13.71
N ASN A 559 3.03 35.22 -13.35
CA ASN A 559 2.99 36.50 -12.64
C ASN A 559 2.17 36.46 -11.34
N ARG A 560 1.70 35.28 -10.95
CA ARG A 560 0.91 35.09 -9.73
C ARG A 560 1.10 33.70 -9.17
N VAL A 561 1.25 33.66 -7.85
CA VAL A 561 1.39 32.44 -7.07
C VAL A 561 0.30 32.40 -6.01
N VAL A 562 -0.31 31.23 -5.81
CA VAL A 562 -1.29 30.95 -4.75
C VAL A 562 -0.84 29.73 -3.95
N PHE A 563 -1.36 29.54 -2.74
CA PHE A 563 -1.08 28.38 -1.89
C PHE A 563 -2.38 27.66 -1.52
N ASP A 564 -2.40 26.34 -1.67
CA ASP A 564 -3.57 25.51 -1.40
C ASP A 564 -3.67 25.15 0.08
N ILE A 565 -4.67 25.74 0.74
CA ILE A 565 -4.99 25.58 2.17
C ILE A 565 -6.14 24.59 2.41
N THR A 566 -6.41 23.68 1.47
CA THR A 566 -7.52 22.71 1.56
C THR A 566 -7.02 21.35 2.04
N SER A 567 -7.56 20.84 3.15
CA SER A 567 -7.22 19.51 3.67
C SER A 567 -7.90 18.38 2.86
N LYS A 568 -7.42 17.16 3.05
CA LYS A 568 -8.03 15.91 2.57
C LYS A 568 -8.60 15.15 3.78
N PRO A 569 -9.93 14.97 3.87
CA PRO A 569 -11.02 15.58 3.06
C PRO A 569 -11.22 17.10 3.33
N PRO A 570 -11.94 17.85 2.47
CA PRO A 570 -12.77 17.40 1.34
C PRO A 570 -12.05 17.28 -0.02
N ALA A 571 -10.83 17.82 -0.16
CA ALA A 571 -10.08 17.76 -1.41
C ALA A 571 -9.21 16.50 -1.52
N THR A 572 -8.51 16.34 -2.63
CA THR A 572 -7.41 15.39 -2.82
C THR A 572 -6.05 16.08 -2.62
N ILE A 573 -4.96 15.30 -2.58
CA ILE A 573 -3.61 15.88 -2.49
C ILE A 573 -3.20 16.50 -3.83
N GLU A 574 -3.23 15.69 -4.90
CA GLU A 574 -3.08 16.16 -6.29
C GLU A 574 -4.38 16.83 -6.76
N TRP A 575 -4.27 17.75 -7.73
CA TRP A 575 -5.41 18.49 -8.27
C TRP A 575 -6.15 17.75 -9.39
N GLU A 576 -5.54 16.71 -9.96
CA GLU A 576 -6.08 15.80 -11.00
C GLU A 576 -5.55 14.37 -10.82
#